data_AF-A0A8J2S0F7-F1
#
_entry.id   AF-A0A8J2S0F7-F1
#
_cell.length_a   1.000
_cell.length_b   1.000
_cell.length_c   1.000
_cell.angle_alpha   90.00
_cell.angle_beta   90.00
_cell.angle_gamma   90.00
#
_symmetry.space_group_name_H-M   'P 1'
#
loop_
_entity.id
_entity.type
_entity.pdbx_description
1 polymer ?
#
loop_
_entity_poly.entity_id
_entity_poly.type
_entity_poly.pdbx_seq_one_letter_code
_entity_poly.pdbx_strand_id
1 'polypeptide(L)'
;MESLVSELKILIHLGSHLNVVNLLGACTKKITKGELLIIVEYCRYGSLQTYLSKHRNSFISLLDDFGNMKSDSEIEELKASILPEIPSSDRNSMADYMFSGRSSVCSNHFSAPEWWHKNQQQEPDATLNKIISTRDLISWSFQIARGMEYLSSKKVKKILLCSNPPVSS
;
A
#
# COMPACT_ATOMS: atom_id res chain seq x y z
N MET A 1 -12.32 -11.89 23.43
CA MET A 1 -10.94 -11.40 23.68
C MET A 1 -9.89 -12.31 23.07
N GLU A 2 -10.06 -13.63 23.16
CA GLU A 2 -9.08 -14.61 22.66
C GLU A 2 -8.70 -14.42 21.18
N SER A 3 -9.63 -14.00 20.31
CA SER A 3 -9.34 -13.71 18.89
C SER A 3 -8.37 -12.55 18.69
N LEU A 4 -8.54 -11.44 19.42
CA LEU A 4 -7.67 -10.27 19.23
C LEU A 4 -6.27 -10.50 19.84
N VAL A 5 -6.21 -11.30 20.91
CA VAL A 5 -4.95 -11.73 21.52
C VAL A 5 -4.21 -12.71 20.61
N SER A 6 -4.91 -13.63 19.94
CA SER A 6 -4.28 -14.54 18.97
C SER A 6 -3.80 -13.79 17.72
N GLU A 7 -4.58 -12.83 17.21
CA GLU A 7 -4.16 -11.92 16.13
C GLU A 7 -2.91 -11.12 16.50
N LEU A 8 -2.86 -10.54 17.71
CA LEU A 8 -1.66 -9.84 18.19
C LEU A 8 -0.43 -10.77 18.22
N LYS A 9 -0.59 -12.01 18.71
CA LYS A 9 0.51 -12.99 18.71
C LYS A 9 1.00 -13.33 17.30
N ILE A 10 0.09 -13.43 16.34
CA ILE A 10 0.44 -13.64 14.93
C ILE A 10 1.22 -12.44 14.40
N LEU A 11 0.72 -11.22 14.60
CA LEU A 11 1.38 -9.98 14.15
C LEU A 11 2.78 -9.81 14.74
N ILE A 12 2.98 -10.14 16.02
CA ILE A 12 4.31 -10.13 16.66
C ILE A 12 5.25 -11.14 15.99
N HIS A 13 4.77 -12.35 15.69
CA HIS A 13 5.60 -13.41 15.10
C HIS A 13 5.98 -13.14 13.64
N LEU A 14 5.11 -12.49 12.87
CA LEU A 14 5.38 -12.17 11.47
C LEU A 14 6.70 -11.39 11.37
N GLY A 15 6.88 -10.37 12.21
CA GLY A 15 7.97 -9.40 12.08
C GLY A 15 7.63 -8.36 11.02
N SER A 16 8.66 -7.64 10.54
CA SER A 16 8.46 -6.59 9.55
C SER A 16 8.64 -7.08 8.11
N HIS A 17 7.85 -6.53 7.19
CA HIS A 17 8.01 -6.68 5.75
C HIS A 17 7.45 -5.46 5.02
N LEU A 18 8.07 -5.07 3.91
CA LEU A 18 7.69 -3.87 3.16
C LEU A 18 6.25 -3.94 2.61
N ASN A 19 5.81 -5.13 2.19
CA ASN A 19 4.50 -5.34 1.57
C ASN A 19 3.46 -5.97 2.51
N VAL A 20 3.65 -5.83 3.83
CA VAL A 20 2.70 -6.24 4.86
C VAL A 20 2.57 -5.08 5.86
N VAL A 21 1.36 -4.81 6.33
CA VAL A 21 1.14 -3.77 7.35
C VAL A 21 1.81 -4.19 8.65
N ASN A 22 2.82 -3.44 9.09
CA ASN A 22 3.62 -3.84 10.24
C ASN A 22 2.97 -3.42 11.57
N LEU A 23 3.17 -4.26 12.59
CA LEU A 23 2.83 -3.94 13.97
C LEU A 23 3.83 -2.94 14.54
N LEU A 24 3.35 -1.84 15.11
CA LEU A 24 4.15 -0.82 15.79
C LEU A 24 4.10 -1.00 17.31
N GLY A 25 3.00 -1.51 17.86
CA GLY A 25 2.86 -1.76 19.28
C GLY A 25 1.46 -2.22 19.70
N ALA A 26 1.27 -2.43 20.99
CA ALA A 26 -0.04 -2.74 21.56
C ALA A 26 -0.17 -2.16 22.97
N CYS A 27 -1.38 -1.76 23.36
CA CYS A 27 -1.70 -1.37 24.72
C CYS A 27 -2.43 -2.51 25.42
N THR A 28 -1.75 -3.16 26.36
CA THR A 28 -2.26 -4.31 27.12
C THR A 28 -2.61 -3.98 28.58
N LYS A 29 -2.42 -2.72 29.01
CA LYS A 29 -2.58 -2.28 30.41
C LYS A 29 -3.96 -2.60 31.02
N LYS A 30 -5.01 -2.64 30.20
CA LYS A 30 -6.40 -2.87 30.63
C LYS A 30 -6.98 -4.17 30.06
N ILE A 31 -6.13 -5.14 29.74
CA ILE A 31 -6.58 -6.40 29.17
C ILE A 31 -7.53 -7.16 30.11
N THR A 32 -7.34 -7.06 31.44
CA THR A 32 -8.26 -7.63 32.45
C THR A 32 -9.65 -6.99 32.45
N LYS A 33 -9.81 -5.81 31.83
CA LYS A 33 -11.08 -5.08 31.70
C LYS A 33 -11.73 -5.21 30.32
N GLY A 34 -11.18 -6.01 29.40
CA GLY A 34 -11.74 -6.10 28.04
C GLY A 34 -10.99 -5.28 26.99
N GLU A 35 -10.09 -4.38 27.38
CA GLU A 35 -9.53 -3.36 26.50
C GLU A 35 -8.14 -3.76 25.99
N LEU A 36 -8.04 -4.08 24.70
CA LEU A 36 -6.80 -4.32 23.98
C LEU A 36 -6.78 -3.43 22.73
N LEU A 37 -5.72 -2.61 22.60
CA LEU A 37 -5.49 -1.78 21.41
C LEU A 37 -4.24 -2.27 20.68
N ILE A 38 -4.32 -2.36 19.36
CA ILE A 38 -3.22 -2.72 18.48
C ILE A 38 -2.87 -1.48 17.65
N ILE A 39 -1.58 -1.15 17.58
CA ILE A 39 -1.05 -0.02 16.84
C ILE A 39 -0.27 -0.58 15.66
N VAL A 40 -0.68 -0.22 14.45
CA VAL A 40 -0.06 -0.69 13.19
C VAL A 40 0.33 0.51 12.33
N GLU A 41 1.12 0.25 11.29
CA GLU A 41 1.42 1.25 10.27
C GLU A 41 0.14 1.82 9.64
N TYR A 42 0.16 3.13 9.41
CA TYR A 42 -0.96 3.84 8.80
C TYR A 42 -0.85 3.82 7.27
N CYS A 43 -1.84 3.23 6.61
CA CYS A 43 -1.97 3.27 5.16
C CYS A 43 -2.74 4.53 4.72
N ARG A 44 -2.01 5.60 4.36
CA ARG A 44 -2.58 6.92 3.97
C ARG A 44 -3.68 6.82 2.90
N TYR A 45 -3.56 5.88 1.96
CA TYR A 45 -4.49 5.73 0.83
C TYR A 45 -5.63 4.74 1.08
N GLY A 46 -5.69 4.14 2.27
CA GLY A 46 -6.71 3.16 2.63
C GLY A 46 -6.55 1.83 1.87
N SER A 47 -7.68 1.14 1.64
CA SER A 47 -7.69 -0.15 0.95
C SER A 47 -7.50 0.02 -0.56
N LEU A 48 -6.83 -0.94 -1.19
CA LEU A 48 -6.62 -0.94 -2.64
C LEU A 48 -7.95 -0.95 -3.40
N GLN A 49 -8.98 -1.64 -2.90
CA GLN A 49 -10.31 -1.65 -3.50
C GLN A 49 -10.92 -0.25 -3.56
N THR A 50 -10.94 0.47 -2.43
CA THR A 50 -11.48 1.83 -2.37
C THR A 50 -10.63 2.77 -3.23
N TYR A 51 -9.30 2.61 -3.20
CA TYR A 51 -8.39 3.41 -4.01
C TYR A 51 -8.65 3.23 -5.51
N LEU A 52 -8.72 1.99 -6.01
CA LEU A 52 -9.02 1.69 -7.41
C LEU A 52 -10.40 2.19 -7.82
N SER A 53 -11.40 2.02 -6.95
CA SER A 53 -12.77 2.46 -7.25
C SER A 53 -12.87 3.97 -7.43
N LYS A 54 -12.11 4.75 -6.64
CA LYS A 54 -12.06 6.22 -6.76
C LYS A 54 -11.42 6.70 -8.06
N HIS A 55 -10.46 5.96 -8.59
CA HIS A 55 -9.68 6.33 -9.78
C HIS A 55 -10.07 5.54 -11.04
N ARG A 56 -11.20 4.81 -11.00
CA ARG A 56 -11.65 3.98 -12.13
C ARG A 56 -11.84 4.80 -13.42
N ASN A 57 -12.25 6.07 -13.29
CA ASN A 57 -12.51 6.97 -14.41
C ASN A 57 -11.23 7.67 -14.90
N SER A 58 -10.13 7.61 -14.15
CA SER A 58 -8.81 8.17 -14.50
C SER A 58 -7.78 7.09 -14.85
N PHE A 59 -8.26 5.89 -15.19
CA PHE A 59 -7.40 4.77 -15.57
C PHE A 59 -6.96 4.86 -17.03
N ILE A 60 -5.67 4.58 -17.29
CA ILE A 60 -5.09 4.49 -18.62
C ILE A 60 -4.60 3.08 -18.89
N SER A 61 -5.18 2.45 -19.91
CA SER A 61 -4.67 1.19 -20.44
C SER A 61 -3.44 1.44 -21.30
N LEU A 62 -2.30 0.89 -20.85
CA LEU A 62 -1.05 0.81 -21.61
C LEU A 62 -0.94 -0.50 -22.40
N LEU A 63 -2.05 -1.23 -22.55
CA LEU A 63 -2.10 -2.45 -23.34
C LEU A 63 -2.71 -2.16 -24.71
N ASP A 64 -2.16 -2.79 -25.74
CA ASP A 64 -2.75 -2.86 -27.08
C ASP A 64 -3.94 -3.84 -27.11
N ASP A 65 -4.61 -3.94 -28.26
CA ASP A 65 -5.75 -4.86 -28.46
C ASP A 65 -5.38 -6.35 -28.36
N PHE A 66 -4.08 -6.66 -28.42
CA PHE A 66 -3.53 -8.01 -28.30
C PHE A 66 -3.02 -8.32 -26.88
N GLY A 67 -3.09 -7.36 -25.96
CA GLY A 67 -2.63 -7.49 -24.57
C GLY A 67 -1.12 -7.27 -24.37
N ASN A 68 -0.39 -6.79 -25.37
CA ASN A 68 1.01 -6.41 -25.22
C ASN A 68 1.13 -4.98 -24.68
N MET A 69 2.29 -4.65 -24.09
CA MET A 69 2.60 -3.27 -23.72
C MET A 69 2.73 -2.40 -24.97
N LYS A 70 2.00 -1.29 -24.97
CA LYS A 70 2.13 -0.24 -25.98
C LYS A 70 3.58 0.24 -26.08
N SER A 71 4.01 0.52 -27.30
CA SER A 71 5.31 1.09 -27.60
C SER A 71 5.46 2.49 -27.01
N ASP A 72 6.69 2.95 -26.82
CA ASP A 72 6.96 4.29 -26.31
C ASP A 72 6.30 5.38 -27.18
N SER A 73 6.24 5.20 -28.51
CA SER A 73 5.53 6.10 -29.41
C SER A 73 4.03 6.21 -29.13
N GLU A 74 3.36 5.09 -28.88
CA GLU A 74 1.92 5.07 -28.57
C GLU A 74 1.64 5.63 -27.17
N ILE A 75 2.55 5.42 -26.23
CA ILE A 75 2.46 6.00 -24.88
C ILE A 75 2.62 7.53 -24.93
N GLU A 76 3.52 8.05 -25.76
CA GLU A 76 3.65 9.51 -25.94
C GLU A 76 2.41 10.16 -26.57
N GLU A 77 1.76 9.48 -27.51
CA GLU A 77 0.49 9.94 -28.09
C GLU A 77 -0.65 9.94 -27.05
N LEU A 78 -0.69 8.92 -26.18
CA LEU A 78 -1.62 8.89 -25.04
C LEU A 78 -1.32 9.99 -24.01
N LYS A 79 -0.05 10.29 -23.74
CA LYS A 79 0.34 11.39 -22.84
C LYS A 79 -0.11 12.74 -23.41
N ALA A 80 0.09 12.95 -24.71
CA ALA A 80 -0.27 14.18 -25.41
C ALA A 80 -1.79 14.43 -25.42
N SER A 81 -2.61 13.37 -25.52
CA SER A 81 -4.07 13.49 -25.49
C SER A 81 -4.67 13.77 -24.11
N ILE A 82 -3.93 13.50 -23.02
CA ILE A 82 -4.43 13.58 -21.64
C ILE A 82 -4.04 14.90 -20.93
N LEU A 83 -3.02 15.61 -21.41
CA LEU A 83 -2.55 16.89 -20.85
C LEU A 83 -2.54 18.01 -21.92
N PRO A 84 -3.67 18.69 -22.18
CA PRO A 84 -3.74 19.61 -23.32
C PRO A 84 -3.05 20.97 -23.14
N GLU A 85 -2.71 21.44 -21.92
CA GLU A 85 -2.39 22.89 -21.73
C GLU A 85 -1.27 23.26 -20.72
N ILE A 86 0.00 22.83 -20.89
CA ILE A 86 1.13 23.40 -20.12
C ILE A 86 2.39 23.57 -21.01
N PRO A 87 3.25 24.61 -20.85
CA PRO A 87 4.47 24.83 -21.65
C PRO A 87 5.51 23.68 -21.56
N SER A 88 6.29 23.52 -22.62
CA SER A 88 7.09 22.32 -22.96
C SER A 88 8.28 21.96 -22.06
N SER A 89 8.72 22.80 -21.12
CA SER A 89 9.86 22.47 -20.24
C SER A 89 9.48 21.66 -19.00
N ASP A 90 8.25 21.84 -18.47
CA ASP A 90 7.77 21.15 -17.27
C ASP A 90 6.88 19.92 -17.58
N ARG A 91 6.43 19.80 -18.83
CA ARG A 91 5.56 18.69 -19.31
C ARG A 91 6.21 17.31 -19.17
N ASN A 92 7.49 17.19 -19.51
CA ASN A 92 8.16 15.89 -19.48
C ASN A 92 8.34 15.39 -18.04
N SER A 93 8.56 16.26 -17.06
CA SER A 93 8.79 15.84 -15.67
C SER A 93 7.50 15.36 -14.98
N MET A 94 6.38 16.04 -15.17
CA MET A 94 5.08 15.64 -14.59
C MET A 94 4.51 14.40 -15.28
N ALA A 95 4.56 14.34 -16.62
CA ALA A 95 4.10 13.17 -17.37
C ALA A 95 4.97 11.94 -17.09
N ASP A 96 6.29 12.09 -16.96
CA ASP A 96 7.17 11.00 -16.56
C ASP A 96 6.90 10.58 -15.11
N TYR A 97 6.66 11.50 -14.17
CA TYR A 97 6.22 11.14 -12.81
C TYR A 97 4.87 10.37 -12.80
N MET A 98 3.91 10.76 -13.63
CA MET A 98 2.59 10.12 -13.73
C MET A 98 2.61 8.77 -14.45
N PHE A 99 3.49 8.55 -15.44
CA PHE A 99 3.55 7.32 -16.25
C PHE A 99 4.73 6.38 -15.95
N SER A 100 5.78 6.84 -15.25
CA SER A 100 6.93 6.02 -14.87
C SER A 100 6.57 4.99 -13.78
N GLY A 101 5.41 5.11 -13.14
CA GLY A 101 4.98 4.19 -12.08
C GLY A 101 5.84 4.30 -10.82
N ARG A 102 6.60 5.39 -10.66
CA ARG A 102 7.33 5.71 -9.43
C ARG A 102 6.32 6.15 -8.38
N SER A 103 5.69 5.17 -7.74
CA SER A 103 5.13 5.38 -6.40
C SER A 103 6.25 5.97 -5.56
N SER A 104 6.03 7.07 -4.84
CA SER A 104 7.05 7.67 -3.98
C SER A 104 7.62 6.59 -3.08
N VAL A 105 8.79 6.07 -3.42
CA VAL A 105 9.46 5.06 -2.61
C VAL A 105 9.92 5.83 -1.40
N CYS A 106 9.26 5.62 -0.26
CA CYS A 106 9.70 6.15 1.01
C CYS A 106 11.06 5.51 1.31
N SER A 107 12.15 6.17 0.92
CA SER A 107 13.50 5.75 1.28
C SER A 107 13.62 5.73 2.81
N ASN A 108 14.17 4.64 3.33
CA ASN A 108 14.32 4.31 4.75
C ASN A 108 15.30 5.24 5.51
N HIS A 109 15.02 6.54 5.59
CA HIS A 109 15.65 7.42 6.56
C HIS A 109 14.57 8.23 7.28
N PHE A 110 14.01 7.64 8.35
CA PHE A 110 13.02 8.29 9.19
C PHE A 110 13.73 9.16 10.24
N SER A 111 14.09 10.37 9.84
CA SER A 111 14.20 11.48 10.78
C SER A 111 12.88 12.24 10.69
N ALA A 112 11.97 11.99 11.64
CA ALA A 112 10.70 12.71 11.71
C ALA A 112 11.00 14.21 11.84
N PRO A 113 10.59 15.07 10.87
CA PRO A 113 10.92 16.48 10.95
C PRO A 113 9.88 17.22 11.80
N GLU A 114 10.27 18.37 12.35
CA GLU A 114 9.56 19.14 13.38
C GLU A 114 8.14 19.62 12.98
N TRP A 115 7.73 19.45 11.73
CA TRP A 115 6.41 19.85 11.22
C TRP A 115 5.25 18.95 11.65
N TRP A 116 5.49 17.75 12.23
CA TRP A 116 4.41 16.84 12.65
C TRP A 116 3.45 17.45 13.69
N HIS A 117 3.87 18.49 14.41
CA HIS A 117 3.06 19.17 15.43
C HIS A 117 2.24 20.36 14.93
N LYS A 118 2.42 20.82 13.69
CA LYS A 118 1.72 22.01 13.19
C LYS A 118 0.96 21.69 11.91
N ASN A 119 -0.35 21.84 12.04
CA ASN A 119 -1.37 21.92 10.99
C ASN A 119 -1.99 20.59 10.56
N GLN A 120 -3.03 20.24 11.30
CA GLN A 120 -4.17 19.45 10.85
C GLN A 120 -4.98 20.21 9.79
N GLN A 121 -4.32 20.68 8.73
CA GLN A 121 -4.97 21.14 7.52
C GLN A 121 -4.84 20.00 6.53
N GLN A 122 -5.99 19.46 6.11
CA GLN A 122 -6.07 18.54 4.98
C GLN A 122 -5.33 19.19 3.81
N GLU A 123 -4.13 18.69 3.51
CA GLU A 123 -3.52 18.85 2.19
C GLU A 123 -4.65 18.60 1.17
N PRO A 124 -4.97 19.54 0.26
CA PRO A 124 -6.01 19.32 -0.73
C PRO A 124 -5.68 18.00 -1.43
N ASP A 125 -6.72 17.19 -1.68
CA ASP A 125 -6.65 15.82 -2.18
C ASP A 125 -6.04 15.77 -3.60
N ALA A 126 -4.75 16.11 -3.72
CA ALA A 126 -3.93 16.03 -4.92
C ALA A 126 -3.83 14.58 -5.42
N THR A 127 -4.31 13.63 -4.61
CA THR A 127 -4.47 12.23 -4.94
C THR A 127 -5.69 11.94 -5.80
N LEU A 128 -6.81 12.66 -5.70
CA LEU A 128 -7.99 12.44 -6.57
C LEU A 128 -7.70 12.62 -8.07
N ASN A 129 -6.71 13.45 -8.40
CA ASN A 129 -6.27 13.70 -9.77
C ASN A 129 -5.13 12.77 -10.21
N LYS A 130 -4.73 11.79 -9.40
CA LYS A 130 -3.70 10.84 -9.79
C LYS A 130 -4.28 9.86 -10.82
N ILE A 131 -3.64 9.83 -11.98
CA ILE A 131 -3.88 8.86 -13.02
C ILE A 131 -3.32 7.50 -12.58
N ILE A 132 -4.08 6.42 -12.79
CA ILE A 132 -3.61 5.05 -12.60
C ILE A 132 -3.39 4.42 -13.97
N SER A 133 -2.25 3.76 -14.16
CA SER A 133 -1.93 3.08 -15.41
C SER A 133 -1.85 1.56 -15.23
N THR A 134 -1.78 0.82 -16.33
CA THR A 134 -1.49 -0.63 -16.29
C THR A 134 -0.20 -0.95 -15.52
N ARG A 135 0.83 -0.07 -15.56
CA ARG A 135 2.09 -0.26 -14.83
C ARG A 135 1.89 -0.27 -13.31
N ASP A 136 1.01 0.60 -12.80
CA ASP A 136 0.68 0.64 -11.38
C ASP A 136 -0.01 -0.65 -10.93
N LEU A 137 -0.95 -1.17 -11.73
CA LEU A 137 -1.62 -2.44 -11.45
C LEU A 137 -0.62 -3.60 -11.39
N ILE A 138 0.30 -3.69 -12.35
CA ILE A 138 1.35 -4.72 -12.37
C ILE A 138 2.26 -4.58 -11.14
N SER A 139 2.65 -3.36 -10.79
CA SER A 139 3.47 -3.08 -9.60
C SER A 139 2.76 -3.53 -8.32
N TRP A 140 1.47 -3.23 -8.16
CA TRP A 140 0.70 -3.68 -7.00
C TRP A 140 0.54 -5.20 -6.98
N SER A 141 0.26 -5.83 -8.12
CA SER A 141 0.23 -7.30 -8.22
C SER A 141 1.54 -7.93 -7.76
N PHE A 142 2.68 -7.39 -8.20
CA PHE A 142 3.99 -7.86 -7.78
C PHE A 142 4.22 -7.65 -6.28
N GLN A 143 3.91 -6.47 -5.74
CA GLN A 143 4.06 -6.18 -4.31
C GLN A 143 3.19 -7.09 -3.44
N ILE A 144 1.94 -7.34 -3.84
CA ILE A 144 1.05 -8.28 -3.17
C ILE A 144 1.64 -9.68 -3.21
N ALA A 145 2.14 -10.13 -4.37
CA ALA A 145 2.78 -11.44 -4.50
C ALA A 145 3.97 -11.59 -3.55
N ARG A 146 4.83 -10.56 -3.42
CA ARG A 146 5.97 -10.55 -2.49
C ARG A 146 5.52 -10.56 -1.02
N GLY A 147 4.48 -9.81 -0.68
CA GLY A 147 3.86 -9.87 0.66
C GLY A 147 3.32 -11.26 0.98
N MET A 148 2.66 -11.90 0.02
CA MET A 148 2.11 -13.25 0.19
C MET A 148 3.20 -14.33 0.25
N GLU A 149 4.26 -14.20 -0.53
CA GLU A 149 5.46 -15.05 -0.44
C GLU A 149 6.06 -14.99 0.96
N TYR A 150 6.21 -13.78 1.51
CA TYR A 150 6.68 -13.56 2.88
C TYR A 150 5.76 -14.23 3.91
N LEU A 151 4.45 -13.99 3.85
CA LEU A 151 3.49 -14.59 4.78
C LEU A 151 3.50 -16.12 4.74
N SER A 152 3.63 -16.70 3.53
CA SER A 152 3.77 -18.14 3.34
C SER A 152 5.04 -18.68 3.99
N SER A 153 6.17 -17.97 3.85
CA SER A 153 7.46 -18.33 4.45
C SER A 153 7.44 -18.38 5.98
N LYS A 154 6.60 -17.55 6.62
CA LYS A 154 6.44 -17.49 8.08
C LYS A 154 5.61 -18.64 8.65
N LYS A 155 5.11 -19.55 7.82
CA LYS A 155 4.39 -20.77 8.23
C LYS A 155 3.32 -20.49 9.29
N VAL A 156 2.49 -19.47 9.07
CA VAL A 156 1.40 -19.03 9.98
C VAL A 156 0.45 -20.18 10.37
N LYS A 157 0.46 -21.30 9.62
CA LYS A 157 -0.20 -22.58 9.97
C LYS A 157 0.24 -23.19 11.30
N LYS A 158 1.45 -22.91 11.82
CA LYS A 158 1.96 -23.53 13.07
C LYS A 158 1.50 -22.82 14.34
N ILE A 159 1.09 -21.56 14.26
CA ILE A 159 0.72 -20.75 15.44
C ILE A 159 -0.71 -21.06 15.92
N LEU A 160 -1.60 -21.44 15.01
CA LEU A 160 -2.97 -21.87 15.35
C LEU A 160 -3.01 -23.26 16.01
N LEU A 161 -2.00 -24.11 15.78
CA LEU A 161 -1.98 -25.48 16.33
C LEU A 161 -1.32 -25.59 17.71
N CYS A 162 -0.54 -24.59 18.15
CA CYS A 162 0.10 -24.60 19.48
C CYS A 162 -0.76 -24.01 20.61
N SER A 163 -2.03 -23.69 20.36
CA SER A 163 -2.93 -23.13 21.39
C SER A 163 -3.84 -24.17 22.07
N ASN A 164 -3.80 -25.44 21.66
CA ASN A 164 -4.53 -26.50 22.36
C ASN A 164 -3.58 -27.27 23.28
N PRO A 165 -3.68 -27.15 24.62
CA PRO A 165 -3.01 -28.08 25.51
C PRO A 165 -3.58 -29.50 25.27
N PRO A 166 -2.76 -30.57 25.34
CA PRO A 166 -3.29 -31.92 25.36
C PRO A 166 -4.16 -32.06 26.61
N VAL A 167 -5.42 -32.42 26.40
CA VAL A 167 -6.32 -32.84 27.48
C VAL A 167 -5.72 -34.13 28.04
N SER A 168 -5.15 -34.05 29.24
CA SER A 168 -4.71 -35.23 29.99
C SER A 168 -5.95 -36.02 30.40
N SER A 169 -6.13 -37.19 29.79
CA SER A 169 -6.96 -38.29 30.31
C SER A 169 -6.25 -39.04 31.43
#